data_AF-A0A4R4WWV5-F1
#
_entry.id   AF-A0A4R4WWV5-F1
#
_cell.length_a   1.000
_cell.length_b   1.000
_cell.length_c   1.000
_cell.angle_alpha   90.00
_cell.angle_beta   90.00
_cell.angle_gamma   90.00
#
_symmetry.space_group_name_H-M   'P 1'
#
loop_
_entity.id
_entity.type
_entity.pdbx_description
1 polymer ?
#
loop_
_entity_poly.entity_id
_entity_poly.type
_entity_poly.pdbx_seq_one_letter_code
_entity_poly.pdbx_strand_id
1 'polypeptide(L)'
;MTLHASSGSAHPLTEHITVLNTLDPDEPLLDDLHPLRTIVEDARVVAIGEGAHFVHEFALARARLLRYLLEHCGFAVVAFEMGSGDAAAVNPWLAGEGDEGDLSRVAGRHTVNLFGELLRRLRRYNSGRSHPVQIVGIDLPNSLTLRPDLDPVAGYLRMVDEGVADMVAGLLRTAGAITGGSAAASASGKPGEGPGGRRTRHRRHPDRSALPRPGGDGPGQHPIAERHHGHTRLPDVRRGPVHPHRDHRPHHHFHVLDPA
;
A
#
# COMPACT_ATOMS: atom_id res chain seq x y z
N MET A 1 8.55 -45.22 10.67
CA MET A 1 7.16 -44.72 10.66
C MET A 1 6.78 -44.56 9.20
N THR A 2 6.07 -45.55 8.67
CA THR A 2 5.77 -45.68 7.25
C THR A 2 4.56 -44.82 6.92
N LEU A 3 4.71 -43.84 6.02
CA LEU A 3 3.58 -43.05 5.53
C LEU A 3 2.71 -43.96 4.66
N HIS A 4 1.54 -44.35 5.18
CA HIS A 4 0.47 -44.93 4.38
C HIS A 4 0.00 -43.88 3.38
N ALA A 5 0.28 -44.10 2.09
CA ALA A 5 -0.39 -43.39 1.01
C ALA A 5 -1.87 -43.80 1.05
N SER A 6 -2.72 -42.92 1.56
CA SER A 6 -4.16 -43.05 1.39
C SER A 6 -4.46 -42.88 -0.09
N SER A 7 -4.95 -43.94 -0.73
CA SER A 7 -5.55 -43.90 -2.06
C SER A 7 -6.91 -43.18 -1.97
N GLY A 8 -6.86 -41.86 -1.77
CA GLY A 8 -8.00 -40.98 -1.95
C GLY A 8 -8.06 -40.56 -3.42
N SER A 9 -9.26 -40.58 -4.01
CA SER A 9 -9.52 -39.95 -5.31
C SER A 9 -8.88 -38.57 -5.38
N ALA A 10 -8.15 -38.29 -6.46
CA ALA A 10 -7.47 -37.02 -6.65
C ALA A 10 -8.43 -35.85 -6.34
N HIS A 11 -7.97 -34.90 -5.52
CA HIS A 11 -8.80 -33.76 -5.12
C HIS A 11 -9.26 -33.02 -6.37
N PRO A 12 -10.54 -32.59 -6.50
CA PRO A 12 -11.06 -32.01 -7.75
C PRO A 12 -10.25 -30.83 -8.31
N LEU A 13 -9.53 -30.11 -7.44
CA LEU A 13 -8.64 -29.02 -7.83
C LEU A 13 -7.40 -29.49 -8.61
N THR A 14 -6.95 -30.74 -8.44
CA THR A 14 -5.73 -31.24 -9.12
C THR A 14 -5.83 -31.21 -10.64
N GLU A 15 -7.04 -31.26 -11.19
CA GLU A 15 -7.28 -31.14 -12.64
C GLU A 15 -7.21 -29.68 -13.14
N HIS A 16 -7.19 -28.71 -12.23
CA HIS A 16 -7.24 -27.27 -12.53
C HIS A 16 -6.09 -26.47 -11.87
N ILE A 17 -5.07 -27.15 -11.37
CA ILE A 17 -3.88 -26.53 -10.79
C ILE A 17 -2.77 -26.47 -11.83
N THR A 18 -2.23 -25.26 -12.03
CA THR A 18 -0.91 -25.10 -12.64
C THR A 18 0.15 -25.15 -11.55
N VAL A 19 1.13 -26.05 -11.72
CA VAL A 19 2.26 -26.18 -10.80
C VAL A 19 3.36 -25.21 -11.22
N LEU A 20 3.81 -24.38 -10.29
CA LEU A 20 5.08 -23.65 -10.43
C LEU A 20 6.21 -24.60 -10.08
N ASN A 21 7.13 -24.82 -11.01
CA ASN A 21 8.20 -25.80 -10.85
C ASN A 21 9.35 -25.27 -9.99
N THR A 22 9.44 -23.95 -9.85
CA THR A 22 10.48 -23.28 -9.07
C THR A 22 10.02 -21.87 -8.67
N LEU A 23 10.62 -21.35 -7.60
CA LEU A 23 10.48 -19.96 -7.18
C LEU A 23 11.70 -19.11 -7.57
N ASP A 24 12.71 -19.70 -8.21
CA ASP A 24 13.90 -18.97 -8.64
C ASP A 24 13.53 -17.87 -9.65
N PRO A 25 13.72 -16.57 -9.32
CA PRO A 25 13.40 -15.47 -10.22
C PRO A 25 14.36 -15.36 -11.42
N ASP A 26 15.52 -16.00 -11.34
CA ASP A 26 16.54 -16.01 -12.39
C ASP A 26 16.43 -17.24 -13.31
N GLU A 27 15.43 -18.11 -13.09
CA GLU A 27 15.10 -19.22 -13.98
C GLU A 27 14.90 -18.70 -15.43
N PRO A 28 15.67 -19.20 -16.41
CA PRO A 28 15.54 -18.75 -17.79
C PRO A 28 14.19 -19.08 -18.42
N LEU A 29 13.62 -20.25 -18.09
CA LEU A 29 12.37 -20.74 -18.67
C LEU A 29 11.16 -20.38 -17.82
N LEU A 30 10.21 -19.65 -18.42
CA LEU A 30 8.97 -19.22 -17.76
C LEU A 30 7.74 -20.01 -18.24
N ASP A 31 7.95 -21.21 -18.79
CA ASP A 31 6.89 -22.04 -19.37
C ASP A 31 5.82 -22.44 -18.35
N ASP A 32 6.19 -22.59 -17.07
CA ASP A 32 5.26 -22.88 -15.97
C ASP A 32 4.32 -21.72 -15.65
N LEU A 33 4.62 -20.52 -16.17
CA LEU A 33 3.78 -19.32 -16.08
C LEU A 33 2.94 -19.08 -17.35
N HIS A 34 3.12 -19.83 -18.43
CA HIS A 34 2.34 -19.68 -19.66
C HIS A 34 0.82 -19.64 -19.47
N PRO A 35 0.22 -20.44 -18.57
CA PRO A 35 -1.22 -20.36 -18.31
C PRO A 35 -1.71 -18.99 -17.83
N LEU A 36 -0.84 -18.16 -17.22
CA LEU A 36 -1.20 -16.80 -16.81
C LEU A 36 -1.55 -15.90 -17.99
N ARG A 37 -0.96 -16.12 -19.17
CA ARG A 37 -1.22 -15.29 -20.34
C ARG A 37 -2.71 -15.29 -20.70
N THR A 38 -3.33 -16.46 -20.69
CA THR A 38 -4.77 -16.62 -20.94
C THR A 38 -5.61 -15.95 -19.86
N ILE A 39 -5.15 -15.94 -18.61
CA ILE A 39 -5.86 -15.33 -17.47
C ILE A 39 -5.85 -13.80 -17.59
N VAL A 40 -4.77 -13.21 -18.13
CA VAL A 40 -4.56 -11.76 -18.15
C VAL A 40 -4.73 -11.12 -19.53
N GLU A 41 -5.13 -11.88 -20.56
CA GLU A 41 -5.09 -11.46 -21.97
C GLU A 41 -5.77 -10.10 -22.24
N ASP A 42 -7.00 -9.92 -21.74
CA ASP A 42 -7.77 -8.68 -21.91
C ASP A 42 -7.61 -7.71 -20.72
N ALA A 43 -6.78 -8.05 -19.74
CA ALA A 43 -6.63 -7.27 -18.52
C ALA A 43 -5.73 -6.04 -18.76
N ARG A 44 -6.25 -4.85 -18.47
CA ARG A 44 -5.45 -3.61 -18.43
C ARG A 44 -4.65 -3.47 -17.14
N VAL A 45 -5.15 -4.05 -16.05
CA VAL A 45 -4.55 -4.00 -14.72
C VAL A 45 -4.62 -5.39 -14.12
N VAL A 46 -3.48 -5.88 -13.62
CA VAL A 46 -3.36 -7.15 -12.91
C VAL A 46 -2.84 -6.86 -11.51
N ALA A 47 -3.59 -7.28 -10.49
CA ALA A 47 -3.18 -7.14 -9.10
C ALA A 47 -2.47 -8.43 -8.64
N ILE A 48 -1.26 -8.28 -8.09
CA ILE A 48 -0.49 -9.40 -7.53
C ILE A 48 -0.42 -9.21 -6.02
N GLY A 49 -1.25 -9.95 -5.29
CA GLY A 49 -1.23 -9.95 -3.83
C GLY A 49 -0.15 -10.86 -3.25
N GLU A 50 0.08 -10.73 -1.95
CA GLU A 50 0.81 -11.71 -1.14
C GLU A 50 0.00 -12.07 0.11
N GLY A 51 0.20 -13.28 0.64
CA GLY A 51 -0.55 -13.73 1.82
C GLY A 51 -0.11 -13.06 3.13
N ALA A 52 1.14 -12.57 3.17
CA ALA A 52 1.73 -11.84 4.30
C ALA A 52 3.00 -11.10 3.85
N HIS A 53 3.30 -9.96 4.48
CA HIS A 53 4.57 -9.26 4.24
C HIS A 53 5.77 -10.02 4.82
N PHE A 54 6.94 -9.74 4.23
CA PHE A 54 8.25 -10.25 4.68
C PHE A 54 8.41 -11.77 4.61
N VAL A 55 7.61 -12.44 3.77
CA VAL A 55 7.79 -13.85 3.42
C VAL A 55 8.65 -13.96 2.16
N HIS A 56 9.77 -14.67 2.27
CA HIS A 56 10.75 -14.77 1.20
C HIS A 56 10.16 -15.41 -0.06
N GLU A 57 9.40 -16.48 0.10
CA GLU A 57 8.76 -17.22 -0.99
C GLU A 57 7.76 -16.37 -1.77
N PHE A 58 7.01 -15.49 -1.09
CA PHE A 58 6.12 -14.55 -1.77
C PHE A 58 6.88 -13.48 -2.54
N ALA A 59 8.01 -12.98 -2.01
CA ALA A 59 8.87 -12.05 -2.75
C ALA A 59 9.43 -12.70 -4.02
N LEU A 60 9.89 -13.95 -3.94
CA LEU A 60 10.39 -14.72 -5.06
C LEU A 60 9.30 -15.00 -6.12
N ALA A 61 8.12 -15.46 -5.68
CA ALA A 61 6.98 -15.69 -6.56
C ALA A 61 6.56 -14.40 -7.28
N ARG A 62 6.45 -13.27 -6.56
CA ARG A 62 6.12 -11.97 -7.16
C ARG A 62 7.17 -11.53 -8.17
N ALA A 63 8.46 -11.77 -7.92
CA ALA A 63 9.53 -11.45 -8.86
C ALA A 63 9.37 -12.23 -10.18
N ARG A 64 9.09 -13.53 -10.11
CA ARG A 64 8.81 -14.36 -11.30
C ARG A 64 7.57 -13.89 -12.06
N LEU A 65 6.46 -13.69 -11.34
CA LEU A 65 5.19 -13.25 -11.93
C LEU A 65 5.36 -11.88 -12.63
N LEU A 66 6.02 -10.93 -11.95
CA LEU A 66 6.26 -9.61 -12.50
C LEU A 66 7.13 -9.70 -13.76
N ARG A 67 8.23 -10.46 -13.71
CA ARG A 67 9.09 -10.68 -14.88
C ARG A 67 8.29 -11.23 -16.06
N TYR A 68 7.46 -12.25 -15.84
CA TYR A 68 6.63 -12.84 -16.89
C TYR A 68 5.64 -11.83 -17.50
N LEU A 69 4.97 -11.03 -16.67
CA LEU A 69 4.03 -10.01 -17.13
C LEU A 69 4.71 -8.92 -17.97
N LEU A 70 5.90 -8.50 -17.57
CA LEU A 70 6.69 -7.50 -18.30
C LEU A 70 7.28 -8.06 -19.60
N GLU A 71 7.78 -9.30 -19.60
CA GLU A 71 8.44 -9.91 -20.78
C GLU A 71 7.46 -10.46 -21.81
N HIS A 72 6.34 -11.05 -21.38
CA HIS A 72 5.46 -11.83 -22.25
C HIS A 72 4.04 -11.28 -22.39
N CYS A 73 3.60 -10.40 -21.48
CA CYS A 73 2.22 -9.90 -21.46
C CYS A 73 2.10 -8.40 -21.77
N GLY A 74 3.21 -7.71 -22.06
CA GLY A 74 3.21 -6.32 -22.54
C GLY A 74 2.90 -5.25 -21.47
N PHE A 75 2.95 -5.61 -20.19
CA PHE A 75 2.85 -4.62 -19.11
C PHE A 75 4.13 -3.78 -19.05
N ALA A 76 3.98 -2.48 -18.74
CA ALA A 76 5.08 -1.52 -18.74
C ALA A 76 5.13 -0.61 -17.49
N VAL A 77 4.15 -0.73 -16.59
CA VAL A 77 4.06 0.05 -15.36
C VAL A 77 3.79 -0.89 -14.18
N VAL A 78 4.51 -0.69 -13.08
CA VAL A 78 4.36 -1.47 -11.85
C VAL A 78 3.86 -0.56 -10.73
N ALA A 79 2.68 -0.85 -10.21
CA ALA A 79 2.14 -0.14 -9.05
C ALA A 79 2.59 -0.83 -7.76
N PHE A 80 3.21 -0.09 -6.85
CA PHE A 80 3.67 -0.58 -5.55
C PHE A 80 2.83 -0.01 -4.40
N GLU A 81 2.74 -0.78 -3.33
CA GLU A 81 2.19 -0.37 -2.02
C GLU A 81 3.19 0.57 -1.33
N MET A 82 3.28 1.78 -1.88
CA MET A 82 4.15 2.87 -1.44
C MET A 82 3.56 4.22 -1.86
N GLY A 83 4.10 5.29 -1.28
CA GLY A 83 3.75 6.67 -1.62
C GLY A 83 4.03 7.01 -3.08
N SER A 84 3.20 7.86 -3.67
CA SER A 84 3.39 8.34 -5.04
C SER A 84 4.67 9.17 -5.18
N GLY A 85 4.99 9.99 -4.17
CA GLY A 85 6.23 10.74 -4.09
C GLY A 85 7.46 9.84 -3.91
N ASP A 86 7.35 8.79 -3.10
CA ASP A 86 8.41 7.79 -2.92
C ASP A 86 8.71 7.07 -4.26
N ALA A 87 7.67 6.68 -5.01
CA ALA A 87 7.82 6.00 -6.30
C ALA A 87 8.44 6.93 -7.36
N ALA A 88 7.98 8.19 -7.40
CA ALA A 88 8.54 9.20 -8.28
C ALA A 88 10.04 9.45 -8.02
N ALA A 89 10.46 9.45 -6.74
CA ALA A 89 11.87 9.60 -6.37
C ALA A 89 12.74 8.40 -6.82
N VAL A 90 12.16 7.20 -6.92
CA VAL A 90 12.87 5.96 -7.30
C VAL A 90 12.98 5.79 -8.82
N ASN A 91 12.05 6.34 -9.62
CA ASN A 91 12.07 6.18 -11.08
C ASN A 91 13.39 6.61 -11.77
N PRO A 92 14.03 7.74 -11.42
CA PRO A 92 15.36 8.10 -11.96
C PRO A 92 16.42 7.04 -11.67
N TRP A 93 16.42 6.50 -10.44
CA TRP A 93 17.30 5.39 -10.08
C TRP A 93 16.94 4.11 -10.85
N LEU A 94 15.67 3.83 -11.14
CA LEU A 94 15.30 2.70 -12.00
C LEU A 94 15.74 2.88 -13.46
N ALA A 95 15.84 4.12 -13.94
CA ALA A 95 16.30 4.46 -15.28
C ALA A 95 17.83 4.44 -15.44
N GLY A 96 18.57 4.26 -14.33
CA GLY A 96 20.03 4.13 -14.34
C GLY A 96 20.79 5.31 -13.75
N GLU A 97 20.10 6.33 -13.22
CA GLU A 97 20.78 7.42 -12.52
C GLU A 97 21.40 6.95 -11.20
N GLY A 98 22.61 7.44 -10.90
CA GLY A 98 23.37 7.05 -9.70
C GLY A 98 23.80 5.58 -9.69
N ASP A 99 24.30 5.13 -8.54
CA ASP A 99 24.78 3.75 -8.36
C ASP A 99 23.69 2.80 -7.84
N GLU A 100 23.81 1.50 -8.10
CA GLU A 100 22.87 0.51 -7.55
C GLU A 100 22.83 0.54 -6.01
N GLY A 101 23.96 0.85 -5.37
CA GLY A 101 24.08 0.98 -3.92
C GLY A 101 23.30 2.14 -3.30
N ASP A 102 22.86 3.11 -4.11
CA ASP A 102 22.11 4.29 -3.64
C ASP A 102 20.66 3.99 -3.27
N LEU A 103 20.15 2.78 -3.55
CA LEU A 103 18.73 2.46 -3.38
C LEU A 103 18.22 2.81 -1.96
N SER A 104 19.00 2.53 -0.92
CA SER A 104 18.62 2.85 0.46
C SER A 104 18.47 4.36 0.72
N ARG A 105 19.27 5.18 0.03
CA ARG A 105 19.21 6.64 0.11
C ARG A 105 17.99 7.18 -0.64
N VAL A 106 17.68 6.59 -1.79
CA VAL A 106 16.59 7.04 -2.67
C VAL A 106 15.22 6.57 -2.18
N ALA A 107 15.08 5.29 -1.82
CA ALA A 107 13.80 4.67 -1.50
C ALA A 107 13.50 4.62 0.01
N GLY A 108 14.52 4.79 0.87
CA GLY A 108 14.41 4.60 2.31
C GLY A 108 14.37 3.13 2.74
N ARG A 109 14.63 2.88 4.03
CA ARG A 109 14.81 1.51 4.56
C ARG A 109 13.56 0.65 4.47
N HIS A 110 12.37 1.21 4.73
CA HIS A 110 11.12 0.44 4.70
C HIS A 110 10.81 -0.09 3.30
N THR A 111 10.91 0.78 2.28
CA THR A 111 10.78 0.38 0.88
C THR A 111 11.84 -0.64 0.48
N VAL A 112 13.10 -0.48 0.91
CA VAL A 112 14.15 -1.46 0.63
C VAL A 112 13.85 -2.82 1.26
N ASN A 113 13.33 -2.85 2.49
CA ASN A 113 12.99 -4.10 3.16
C ASN A 113 11.81 -4.83 2.50
N LEU A 114 10.84 -4.09 1.96
CA LEU A 114 9.65 -4.66 1.31
C LEU A 114 9.91 -5.04 -0.15
N PHE A 115 10.56 -4.14 -0.91
CA PHE A 115 10.62 -4.20 -2.37
C PHE A 115 12.03 -4.10 -2.93
N GLY A 116 13.08 -3.98 -2.10
CA GLY A 116 14.43 -3.68 -2.58
C GLY A 116 14.97 -4.67 -3.61
N GLU A 117 14.67 -5.96 -3.46
CA GLU A 117 15.07 -6.96 -4.44
C GLU A 117 14.32 -6.82 -5.78
N LEU A 118 13.01 -6.57 -5.73
CA LEU A 118 12.21 -6.29 -6.93
C LEU A 118 12.69 -5.02 -7.64
N LEU A 119 13.00 -3.96 -6.89
CA LEU A 119 13.50 -2.70 -7.44
C LEU A 119 14.87 -2.88 -8.13
N ARG A 120 15.80 -3.63 -7.53
CA ARG A 120 17.07 -3.96 -8.20
C ARG A 120 16.87 -4.78 -9.47
N ARG A 121 15.94 -5.74 -9.46
CA ARG A 121 15.58 -6.50 -10.66
C ARG A 121 14.98 -5.61 -11.74
N LEU A 122 14.08 -4.71 -11.39
CA LEU A 122 13.51 -3.73 -12.33
C LEU A 122 14.57 -2.79 -12.89
N ARG A 123 15.52 -2.31 -12.08
CA ARG A 123 16.67 -1.51 -12.56
C ARG A 123 17.49 -2.30 -13.59
N ARG A 124 17.81 -3.57 -13.30
CA ARG A 124 18.52 -4.44 -14.26
C ARG A 124 17.71 -4.67 -15.53
N TYR A 125 16.40 -4.91 -15.40
CA TYR A 125 15.48 -5.07 -16.53
C TYR A 125 15.43 -3.82 -17.41
N ASN A 126 15.46 -2.63 -16.80
CA ASN A 126 15.44 -1.35 -17.50
C ASN A 126 16.75 -0.98 -18.19
N SER A 127 17.85 -1.65 -17.84
CA SER A 127 19.18 -1.34 -18.39
C SER A 127 19.20 -1.38 -19.92
N GLY A 128 19.57 -0.26 -20.54
CA GLY A 128 19.68 -0.14 -22.00
C GLY A 128 18.35 -0.04 -22.76
N ARG A 129 17.19 0.04 -22.07
CA ARG A 129 15.88 0.18 -22.72
C ARG A 129 15.57 1.65 -23.02
N SER A 130 15.02 1.92 -24.21
CA SER A 130 14.53 3.27 -24.58
C SER A 130 13.26 3.67 -23.85
N HIS A 131 12.44 2.69 -23.45
CA HIS A 131 11.22 2.87 -22.69
C HIS A 131 11.29 2.01 -21.42
N PRO A 132 11.99 2.49 -20.38
CA PRO A 132 12.11 1.76 -19.12
C PRO A 132 10.75 1.65 -18.43
N VAL A 133 10.52 0.49 -17.80
CA VAL A 133 9.36 0.26 -16.93
C VAL A 133 9.37 1.30 -15.83
N GLN A 134 8.22 1.95 -15.66
CA GLN A 134 8.02 2.94 -14.60
C GLN A 134 7.34 2.29 -13.40
N ILE A 135 7.62 2.83 -12.22
CA ILE A 135 6.85 2.51 -11.03
C ILE A 135 5.93 3.66 -10.64
N VAL A 136 4.78 3.32 -10.05
CA VAL A 136 3.87 4.28 -9.44
C VAL A 136 3.52 3.83 -8.03
N GLY A 137 3.37 4.79 -7.12
CA GLY A 137 2.90 4.52 -5.76
C GLY A 137 1.39 4.69 -5.70
N ILE A 138 0.69 3.73 -5.09
CA ILE A 138 -0.77 3.73 -4.97
C ILE A 138 -1.25 3.67 -3.51
N ASP A 139 -0.33 3.88 -2.55
CA ASP A 139 -0.64 3.82 -1.12
C ASP A 139 0.04 4.97 -0.35
N LEU A 140 0.00 4.88 0.98
CA LEU A 140 0.65 5.81 1.88
C LEU A 140 2.20 5.71 1.80
N PRO A 141 2.92 6.78 2.16
CA PRO A 141 4.36 6.81 2.03
C PRO A 141 5.06 5.86 3.00
N ASN A 142 5.98 5.05 2.45
CA ASN A 142 6.87 4.19 3.23
C ASN A 142 8.00 5.01 3.85
N SER A 143 8.22 6.24 3.39
CA SER A 143 9.07 7.24 4.03
C SER A 143 8.56 7.73 5.39
N LEU A 144 7.34 7.33 5.78
CA LEU A 144 6.70 7.69 7.07
C LEU A 144 6.55 9.20 7.29
N THR A 145 6.49 9.95 6.19
CA THR A 145 6.20 11.36 6.12
C THR A 145 5.30 11.59 4.91
N LEU A 146 4.37 12.54 5.01
CA LEU A 146 3.50 12.89 3.87
C LEU A 146 4.15 13.92 2.93
N ARG A 147 5.36 14.40 3.25
CA ARG A 147 5.99 15.49 2.50
C ARG A 147 6.29 15.17 1.04
N PRO A 148 6.85 14.01 0.65
CA PRO A 148 7.13 13.71 -0.75
C PRO A 148 5.90 13.82 -1.65
N ASP A 149 4.71 13.49 -1.13
CA ASP A 149 3.44 13.58 -1.86
C ASP A 149 2.80 14.97 -1.77
N LEU A 150 2.96 15.68 -0.65
CA LEU A 150 2.34 16.98 -0.43
C LEU A 150 3.16 18.16 -0.97
N ASP A 151 4.49 18.09 -0.98
CA ASP A 151 5.35 19.19 -1.40
C ASP A 151 5.15 19.56 -2.90
N PRO A 152 5.02 18.61 -3.85
CA PRO A 152 4.69 18.94 -5.24
C PRO A 152 3.34 19.63 -5.39
N VAL A 153 2.32 19.15 -4.68
CA VAL A 153 0.97 19.74 -4.69
C VAL A 153 1.00 21.15 -4.09
N ALA A 154 1.70 21.34 -2.97
CA ALA A 154 1.91 22.63 -2.34
C ALA A 154 2.67 23.61 -3.26
N GLY A 155 3.68 23.12 -3.99
CA GLY A 155 4.41 23.90 -5.00
C GLY A 155 3.48 24.37 -6.12
N TYR A 156 2.68 23.46 -6.67
CA TYR A 156 1.69 23.79 -7.70
C TYR A 156 0.65 24.81 -7.22
N LEU A 157 0.05 24.59 -6.05
CA LEU A 157 -0.98 25.48 -5.50
C LEU A 157 -0.48 26.91 -5.31
N ARG A 158 0.76 27.10 -4.84
CA ARG A 158 1.36 28.44 -4.71
C ARG A 158 1.51 29.18 -6.04
N MET A 159 1.65 28.45 -7.15
CA MET A 159 1.77 29.06 -8.48
C MET A 159 0.41 29.46 -9.06
N VAL A 160 -0.67 28.74 -8.71
CA VAL A 160 -1.98 28.91 -9.35
C VAL A 160 -3.00 29.66 -8.49
N ASP A 161 -2.83 29.68 -7.16
CA ASP A 161 -3.73 30.34 -6.23
C ASP A 161 -2.99 30.82 -4.97
N GLU A 162 -2.73 32.13 -4.88
CA GLU A 162 -2.12 32.72 -3.68
C GLU A 162 -3.05 32.65 -2.44
N GLY A 163 -4.36 32.59 -2.65
CA GLY A 163 -5.37 32.58 -1.59
C GLY A 163 -5.35 31.32 -0.72
N VAL A 164 -4.73 30.23 -1.20
CA VAL A 164 -4.59 28.97 -0.42
C VAL A 164 -3.27 28.88 0.36
N ALA A 165 -2.43 29.93 0.35
CA ALA A 165 -1.12 29.89 1.00
C ALA A 165 -1.18 29.49 2.49
N ASP A 166 -2.11 30.07 3.26
CA ASP A 166 -2.28 29.76 4.68
C ASP A 166 -2.77 28.32 4.91
N MET A 167 -3.64 27.83 4.03
CA MET A 167 -4.13 26.45 4.05
C MET A 167 -2.99 25.47 3.79
N VAL A 168 -2.19 25.71 2.74
CA VAL A 168 -1.00 24.91 2.41
C VAL A 168 0.00 24.93 3.56
N ALA A 169 0.26 26.10 4.16
CA ALA A 169 1.14 26.21 5.31
C ALA A 169 0.60 25.41 6.51
N GLY A 170 -0.71 25.45 6.76
CA GLY A 170 -1.39 24.65 7.79
C GLY A 170 -1.28 23.14 7.55
N LEU A 171 -1.49 22.70 6.32
CA LEU A 171 -1.35 21.31 5.90
C LEU A 171 0.07 20.81 6.13
N LEU A 172 1.09 21.54 5.66
CA LEU A 172 2.49 21.14 5.82
C LEU A 172 2.96 21.13 7.28
N ARG A 173 2.43 22.04 8.11
CA ARG A 173 2.65 21.99 9.58
C ARG A 173 2.06 20.73 10.19
N THR A 174 0.83 20.39 9.81
CA THR A 174 0.14 19.18 10.31
C THR A 174 0.85 17.91 9.86
N ALA A 175 1.23 17.82 8.58
CA ALA A 175 2.01 16.73 8.05
C ALA A 175 3.37 16.58 8.76
N GLY A 176 4.03 17.70 9.10
CA GLY A 176 5.28 17.69 9.87
C GLY A 176 5.15 17.12 11.28
N ALA A 177 3.94 17.15 11.87
CA ALA A 177 3.67 16.50 13.15
C ALA A 177 3.43 14.98 13.02
N ILE A 178 3.14 14.49 11.83
CA ILE A 178 2.91 13.07 11.51
C ILE A 178 4.19 12.51 10.87
N THR A 179 5.25 12.39 11.67
CA THR A 179 6.54 11.85 11.24
C THR A 179 7.09 10.88 12.28
N GLY A 180 7.88 9.88 11.87
CA GLY A 180 8.38 8.88 12.81
C GLY A 180 9.08 7.69 12.15
N GLY A 181 9.66 6.81 12.97
CA GLY A 181 10.35 5.59 12.51
C GLY A 181 9.43 4.37 12.30
N SER A 182 8.15 4.46 12.66
CA SER A 182 7.11 3.46 12.42
C SER A 182 5.75 4.11 12.23
N ALA A 183 4.78 3.41 11.62
CA ALA A 183 3.40 3.89 11.51
C ALA A 183 2.78 4.24 12.87
N ALA A 184 3.05 3.43 13.90
CA ALA A 184 2.60 3.69 15.27
C ALA A 184 3.24 4.95 15.87
N ALA A 185 4.53 5.18 15.63
CA ALA A 185 5.22 6.39 16.08
C ALA A 185 4.70 7.63 15.34
N SER A 186 4.51 7.54 14.02
CA SER A 186 4.00 8.63 13.19
C SER A 186 2.57 9.05 13.55
N ALA A 187 1.72 8.13 14.03
CA ALA A 187 0.36 8.45 14.48
C ALA A 187 0.29 9.14 15.86
N SER A 188 1.38 9.10 16.64
CA SER A 188 1.40 9.56 18.03
C SER A 188 1.78 11.04 18.22
N GLY A 189 2.07 11.76 17.13
CA GLY A 189 2.32 13.20 17.16
C GLY A 189 1.07 13.95 17.61
N LYS A 190 1.03 14.34 18.89
CA LYS A 190 -0.04 15.20 19.39
C LYS A 190 -0.04 16.52 18.61
N PRO A 191 -1.16 16.91 17.96
CA PRO A 191 -1.24 18.22 17.34
C PRO A 191 -1.24 19.27 18.46
N GLY A 192 -0.12 19.99 18.63
CA GLY A 192 -0.09 21.19 19.48
C GLY A 192 1.12 21.40 20.40
N GLU A 193 2.04 20.44 20.55
CA GLU A 193 3.25 20.66 21.37
C GLU A 193 4.44 21.09 20.50
N GLY A 194 4.43 22.37 20.10
CA GLY A 194 5.66 23.05 19.68
C GLY A 194 6.61 23.26 20.87
N PRO A 195 7.92 23.52 20.65
CA PRO A 195 8.88 23.74 21.72
C PRO A 195 8.64 25.13 22.33
N GLY A 196 7.78 25.21 23.34
CA GLY A 196 7.51 26.48 24.03
C GLY A 196 6.26 26.57 24.91
N GLY A 197 5.50 25.49 25.09
CA GLY A 197 4.28 25.52 25.91
C GLY A 197 4.55 25.54 27.42
N ARG A 198 4.46 26.72 28.06
CA ARG A 198 4.44 26.85 29.53
C ARG A 198 3.33 25.97 30.11
N ARG A 199 3.71 25.01 30.95
CA ARG A 199 2.80 24.19 31.76
C ARG A 199 2.01 25.09 32.73
N THR A 200 0.74 25.33 32.46
CA THR A 200 -0.20 25.80 33.49
C THR A 200 -0.45 24.68 34.48
N ARG A 201 0.10 24.81 35.69
CA ARG A 201 -0.17 23.88 36.80
C ARG A 201 -1.63 24.03 37.23
N HIS A 202 -2.45 23.03 36.95
CA HIS A 202 -3.74 22.89 37.63
C HIS A 202 -3.49 22.61 39.12
N ARG A 203 -4.01 23.51 39.97
CA ARG A 203 -4.08 23.37 41.43
C ARG A 203 -4.80 22.06 41.78
N ARG A 204 -4.14 21.19 42.55
CA ARG A 204 -4.79 20.05 43.21
C ARG A 204 -5.66 20.55 44.35
N HIS A 205 -6.93 20.15 44.38
CA HIS A 205 -7.78 20.25 45.57
C HIS A 205 -7.45 19.08 46.51
N PRO A 206 -7.46 19.27 47.85
CA PRO A 206 -6.99 18.26 48.77
C PRO A 206 -8.04 17.17 49.03
N ASP A 207 -7.47 16.00 49.29
CA ASP A 207 -8.05 14.72 49.66
C ASP A 207 -8.93 14.81 50.92
N ARG A 208 -10.08 14.14 50.91
CA ARG A 208 -10.89 13.85 52.11
C ARG A 208 -11.02 12.34 52.24
N SER A 209 -10.15 11.78 53.07
CA SER A 209 -10.20 10.41 53.57
C SER A 209 -10.77 10.39 55.00
N ALA A 210 -11.82 9.61 55.22
CA ALA A 210 -12.22 8.96 56.49
C ALA A 210 -13.49 8.11 56.23
N LEU A 211 -13.36 6.79 55.99
CA LEU A 211 -13.60 5.64 56.92
C LEU A 211 -15.10 5.27 57.10
N PRO A 212 -15.49 4.01 57.45
CA PRO A 212 -14.98 2.67 57.10
C PRO A 212 -16.12 1.70 56.61
N ARG A 213 -15.78 0.48 56.17
CA ARG A 213 -16.68 -0.71 56.07
C ARG A 213 -16.33 -1.69 57.22
N PRO A 214 -17.02 -2.82 57.52
CA PRO A 214 -18.19 -3.50 56.89
C PRO A 214 -19.24 -4.09 57.90
N GLY A 215 -20.25 -4.79 57.39
CA GLY A 215 -21.11 -5.76 58.10
C GLY A 215 -22.51 -5.79 57.48
N GLY A 216 -23.21 -6.88 57.21
CA GLY A 216 -23.03 -8.33 57.33
C GLY A 216 -24.28 -9.00 56.73
N ASP A 217 -24.17 -10.29 56.39
CA ASP A 217 -25.21 -11.33 56.23
C ASP A 217 -26.30 -11.28 55.14
N GLY A 218 -26.42 -12.41 54.42
CA GLY A 218 -27.71 -12.97 54.00
C GLY A 218 -27.92 -13.22 52.49
N PRO A 219 -28.33 -14.44 52.05
CA PRO A 219 -28.31 -14.85 50.64
C PRO A 219 -29.61 -14.55 49.89
N GLY A 220 -29.52 -14.28 48.58
CA GLY A 220 -30.67 -14.03 47.71
C GLY A 220 -30.36 -14.33 46.24
N GLN A 221 -31.27 -15.06 45.61
CA GLN A 221 -31.14 -15.73 44.31
C GLN A 221 -31.44 -14.81 43.10
N HIS A 222 -30.71 -15.03 41.99
CA HIS A 222 -31.01 -14.78 40.55
C HIS A 222 -31.37 -13.34 40.08
N PRO A 223 -31.31 -13.01 38.76
CA PRO A 223 -30.59 -13.61 37.61
C PRO A 223 -29.72 -12.61 36.81
N ILE A 224 -28.92 -13.13 35.88
CA ILE A 224 -28.17 -12.38 34.86
C ILE A 224 -29.17 -11.80 33.84
N ALA A 225 -29.20 -10.47 33.71
CA ALA A 225 -29.92 -9.79 32.65
C ALA A 225 -28.91 -9.34 31.58
N GLU A 226 -28.95 -10.03 30.44
CA GLU A 226 -28.35 -9.59 29.18
C GLU A 226 -29.01 -8.28 28.74
N ARG A 227 -28.19 -7.23 28.52
CA ARG A 227 -28.63 -6.02 27.83
C ARG A 227 -28.22 -6.10 26.37
N HIS A 228 -29.19 -6.38 25.52
CA HIS A 228 -29.14 -6.09 24.09
C HIS A 228 -28.74 -4.63 23.85
N HIS A 229 -27.75 -4.41 22.98
CA HIS A 229 -27.52 -3.13 22.32
C HIS A 229 -28.07 -3.21 20.90
N GLY A 230 -28.92 -2.23 20.59
CA GLY A 230 -29.73 -2.16 19.39
C GLY A 230 -28.91 -2.00 18.11
N HIS A 231 -29.36 -2.71 17.08
CA HIS A 231 -29.00 -2.48 15.69
C HIS A 231 -29.64 -1.19 15.19
N THR A 232 -28.82 -0.19 14.86
CA THR A 232 -29.22 0.95 14.03
C THR A 232 -29.22 0.50 12.56
N ARG A 233 -30.40 0.41 11.94
CA ARG A 233 -30.57 0.17 10.50
C ARG A 233 -30.22 1.43 9.70
N LEU A 234 -29.36 1.29 8.69
CA LEU A 234 -29.13 2.30 7.66
C LEU A 234 -30.24 2.22 6.59
N PRO A 235 -30.65 3.34 5.97
CA PRO A 235 -31.73 3.36 4.99
C PRO A 235 -31.30 2.83 3.62
N ASP A 236 -32.27 2.15 3.01
CA ASP A 236 -32.25 1.42 1.73
C ASP A 236 -32.14 2.38 0.53
N VAL A 237 -31.05 2.28 -0.24
CA VAL A 237 -30.85 3.05 -1.48
C VAL A 237 -31.47 2.26 -2.63
N ARG A 238 -32.66 2.70 -3.05
CA ARG A 238 -33.38 2.16 -4.22
C ARG A 238 -32.52 2.28 -5.49
N ARG A 239 -32.26 1.16 -6.14
CA ARG A 239 -31.69 1.08 -7.49
C ARG A 239 -32.74 1.52 -8.53
N GLY A 240 -32.41 2.55 -9.31
CA GLY A 240 -33.14 2.93 -10.52
C GLY A 240 -32.80 2.02 -11.71
N PRO A 241 -33.65 1.97 -12.76
CA PRO A 241 -33.53 1.01 -13.85
C PRO A 241 -32.39 1.32 -14.82
N VAL A 242 -31.76 0.26 -15.31
CA VAL A 242 -30.68 0.26 -16.31
C VAL A 242 -31.28 0.29 -17.72
N HIS A 243 -30.83 1.22 -18.58
CA HIS A 243 -31.12 1.22 -20.01
C HIS A 243 -29.87 0.83 -20.84
N PRO A 244 -30.04 0.12 -21.96
CA PRO A 244 -28.94 -0.54 -22.66
C PRO A 244 -28.14 0.37 -23.61
N HIS A 245 -26.86 0.01 -23.72
CA HIS A 245 -25.82 0.38 -24.70
C HIS A 245 -26.22 1.26 -25.90
N ARG A 246 -25.49 2.37 -26.06
CA ARG A 246 -25.17 2.96 -27.36
C ARG A 246 -23.66 3.05 -27.55
N ASP A 247 -23.24 2.49 -28.67
CA ASP A 247 -21.89 2.37 -29.18
C ASP A 247 -21.44 3.74 -29.74
N HIS A 248 -20.46 4.39 -29.10
CA HIS A 248 -19.82 5.61 -29.59
C HIS A 248 -18.30 5.47 -29.42
N ARG A 249 -17.63 5.09 -30.52
CA ARG A 249 -16.19 5.27 -30.67
C ARG A 249 -15.89 6.74 -30.99
N PRO A 250 -15.03 7.44 -30.24
CA PRO A 250 -14.39 8.64 -30.73
C PRO A 250 -13.04 8.28 -31.37
N HIS A 251 -12.88 8.59 -32.65
CA HIS A 251 -11.59 8.69 -33.32
C HIS A 251 -10.85 9.91 -32.75
N HIS A 252 -9.70 9.71 -32.11
CA HIS A 252 -8.80 10.80 -31.75
C HIS A 252 -7.53 10.72 -32.60
N HIS A 253 -7.40 11.70 -33.50
CA HIS A 253 -6.15 12.05 -34.16
C HIS A 253 -5.21 12.69 -33.12
N PHE A 254 -3.99 12.16 -33.00
CA PHE A 254 -2.91 12.79 -32.26
C PHE A 254 -2.14 13.73 -33.20
N HIS A 255 -2.05 15.00 -32.84
CA HIS A 255 -1.06 15.93 -33.37
C HIS A 255 0.16 15.92 -32.45
N VAL A 256 1.31 15.53 -32.99
CA VAL A 256 2.62 15.67 -32.37
C VAL A 256 3.10 17.11 -32.64
N LEU A 257 3.40 17.85 -31.59
CA LEU A 257 4.15 19.11 -31.68
C LEU A 257 5.61 18.79 -31.37
N ASP A 258 6.47 19.01 -32.36
CA ASP A 258 7.93 18.98 -32.20
C ASP A 258 8.41 20.13 -31.30
N PRO A 259 9.42 19.92 -30.45
CA PRO A 259 10.00 20.98 -29.64
C PRO A 259 10.98 21.82 -30.47
N ALA A 260 10.89 23.15 -30.29
CA ALA A 260 11.92 24.11 -30.66
C ALA A 260 12.81 24.40 -29.44
#